data_AF-A0A095B0K2-F1
#
_entry.id   AF-A0A095B0K2-F1
#
_cell.length_a   1.000
_cell.length_b   1.000
_cell.length_c   1.000
_cell.angle_alpha   90.00
_cell.angle_beta   90.00
_cell.angle_gamma   90.00
#
_symmetry.space_group_name_H-M   'P 1'
#
loop_
_entity.id
_entity.type
_entity.pdbx_description
1 polymer ?
#
loop_
_entity_poly.entity_id
_entity_poly.type
_entity_poly.pdbx_seq_one_letter_code
_entity_poly.pdbx_strand_id
1 'polypeptide(L)'
;NNSVVRQKSVMKSYGNGQSVGFADEVVCLDGDWKRNTTIGFLHFDSAVAAQRWLISDPIFRQHDWLDDAEIWIVPLCTEIRPWNYLQLSLFNSINEDNFKNQYLPKFEESVSKFGGVPFISSTSYIEVPRGLKEIDYLIITGWPDDDSSFKWNQSHEAEELRNMQESFSKSSTILAMIRHNY
;
A
#
# COMPACT_ATOMS: atom_id res chain seq x y z
N ASN A 1 19.15 -8.45 -5.51
CA ASN A 1 19.23 -7.66 -6.76
C ASN A 1 18.94 -6.21 -6.41
N ASN A 2 19.87 -5.26 -6.60
CA ASN A 2 19.78 -3.89 -6.03
C ASN A 2 19.47 -2.82 -7.10
N SER A 3 18.70 -3.19 -8.12
CA SER A 3 18.43 -2.37 -9.32
C SER A 3 17.75 -1.03 -8.99
N VAL A 4 16.85 -1.01 -8.00
CA VAL A 4 16.16 0.21 -7.55
C VAL A 4 17.14 1.21 -6.92
N VAL A 5 18.08 0.73 -6.09
CA VAL A 5 19.10 1.60 -5.46
C VAL A 5 20.08 2.16 -6.50
N ARG A 6 20.46 1.35 -7.50
CA ARG A 6 21.35 1.80 -8.60
C ARG A 6 20.73 2.88 -9.49
N GLN A 7 19.40 2.99 -9.49
CA GLN A 7 18.63 3.87 -10.38
C GLN A 7 18.01 5.08 -9.66
N LYS A 8 18.46 5.37 -8.43
CA LYS A 8 18.05 6.57 -7.65
C LYS A 8 18.16 7.86 -8.48
N SER A 9 19.20 8.01 -9.30
CA SER A 9 19.38 9.20 -10.17
C SER A 9 18.40 9.25 -11.33
N VAL A 10 18.10 8.11 -11.95
CA VAL A 10 17.14 8.01 -13.06
C VAL A 10 15.73 8.29 -12.55
N MET A 11 15.32 7.70 -11.42
CA MET A 11 14.02 8.00 -10.79
C MET A 11 13.82 9.50 -10.55
N LYS A 12 14.83 10.20 -10.00
CA LYS A 12 14.77 11.65 -9.78
C LYS A 12 14.51 12.45 -11.05
N SER A 13 14.94 11.94 -12.20
CA SER A 13 14.76 12.58 -13.50
C SER A 13 13.31 12.52 -14.00
N TYR A 14 12.48 11.65 -13.41
CA TYR A 14 11.06 11.49 -13.69
C TYR A 14 10.23 12.00 -12.51
N GLY A 15 9.95 13.31 -12.47
CA GLY A 15 9.06 13.91 -11.47
C GLY A 15 9.54 13.66 -10.03
N ASN A 16 10.82 13.96 -9.77
CA ASN A 16 11.47 13.80 -8.46
C ASN A 16 11.29 12.42 -7.82
N GLY A 17 11.19 11.37 -8.66
CA GLY A 17 11.00 10.00 -8.21
C GLY A 17 12.00 9.59 -7.14
N GLN A 18 11.51 9.00 -6.06
CA GLN A 18 12.33 8.55 -4.94
C GLN A 18 11.88 7.19 -4.40
N SER A 19 12.84 6.41 -3.92
CA SER A 19 12.53 5.21 -3.15
C SER A 19 12.19 5.62 -1.72
N VAL A 20 10.99 5.28 -1.27
CA VAL A 20 10.55 5.47 0.12
C VAL A 20 11.20 4.38 1.00
N GLY A 21 11.23 3.15 0.49
CA GLY A 21 11.88 2.02 1.12
C GLY A 21 11.35 0.70 0.56
N PHE A 22 11.69 -0.39 1.24
CA PHE A 22 11.13 -1.71 0.96
C PHE A 22 10.83 -2.44 2.27
N ALA A 23 9.87 -3.35 2.25
CA ALA A 23 9.54 -4.24 3.34
C ALA A 23 9.84 -5.67 2.94
N ASP A 24 10.85 -6.27 3.58
CA ASP A 24 11.14 -7.71 3.51
C ASP A 24 10.39 -8.50 4.60
N GLU A 25 9.99 -7.82 5.67
CA GLU A 25 9.09 -8.31 6.71
C GLU A 25 7.65 -7.84 6.43
N VAL A 26 6.85 -8.76 5.88
CA VAL A 26 5.42 -8.54 5.61
C VAL A 26 4.59 -9.53 6.42
N VAL A 27 3.72 -9.01 7.27
CA VAL A 27 2.80 -9.81 8.10
C VAL A 27 1.42 -9.78 7.45
N CYS A 28 0.88 -10.96 7.15
CA CYS A 28 -0.52 -11.09 6.73
C CYS A 28 -1.41 -10.98 7.97
N LEU A 29 -2.20 -9.91 8.05
CA LEU A 29 -3.13 -9.68 9.15
C LEU A 29 -4.49 -10.32 8.86
N ASP A 30 -4.90 -10.33 7.59
CA ASP A 30 -6.16 -10.91 7.14
C ASP A 30 -6.12 -11.27 5.64
N GLY A 31 -6.93 -12.26 5.25
CA GLY A 31 -7.04 -12.76 3.88
C GLY A 31 -5.92 -13.72 3.46
N ASP A 32 -5.80 -13.93 2.14
CA ASP A 32 -4.81 -14.83 1.54
C ASP A 32 -3.72 -14.01 0.83
N TRP A 33 -2.60 -13.84 1.52
CA TRP A 33 -1.41 -13.19 0.98
C TRP A 33 -0.22 -14.15 0.99
N LYS A 34 0.52 -14.18 -0.13
CA LYS A 34 1.71 -15.03 -0.25
C LYS A 34 2.74 -14.66 0.82
N ARG A 35 3.05 -15.62 1.68
CA ARG A 35 4.18 -15.54 2.62
C ARG A 35 5.48 -15.34 1.85
N ASN A 36 6.45 -14.64 2.43
CA ASN A 36 7.76 -14.31 1.83
C ASN A 36 7.70 -13.35 0.63
N THR A 37 6.71 -12.45 0.59
CA THR A 37 6.65 -11.38 -0.42
C THR A 37 7.39 -10.15 0.09
N THR A 38 8.22 -9.54 -0.75
CA THR A 38 8.81 -8.22 -0.49
C THR A 38 8.00 -7.13 -1.17
N ILE A 39 7.78 -6.01 -0.50
CA ILE A 39 7.05 -4.87 -1.07
C ILE A 39 7.99 -3.67 -1.19
N GLY A 40 8.08 -3.10 -2.39
CA GLY A 40 8.82 -1.86 -2.64
C GLY A 40 7.89 -0.66 -2.69
N PHE A 41 8.27 0.45 -2.05
CA PHE A 41 7.53 1.70 -2.10
C PHE A 41 8.35 2.76 -2.84
N LEU A 42 7.78 3.26 -3.93
CA LEU A 42 8.35 4.33 -4.75
C LEU A 42 7.36 5.49 -4.78
N HIS A 43 7.88 6.71 -4.71
CA HIS A 43 7.10 7.94 -4.72
C HIS A 43 7.49 8.80 -5.91
N PHE A 44 6.50 9.39 -6.58
CA PHE A 44 6.66 10.24 -7.76
C PHE A 44 5.69 11.42 -7.67
N ASP A 45 6.02 12.55 -8.29
CA ASP A 45 5.17 13.74 -8.33
C ASP A 45 3.83 13.52 -9.07
N SER A 46 3.73 12.50 -9.93
CA SER A 46 2.50 12.15 -10.64
C SER A 46 2.50 10.72 -11.14
N ALA A 47 1.30 10.16 -11.39
CA ALA A 47 1.14 8.85 -12.03
C ALA A 47 1.81 8.80 -13.41
N VAL A 48 1.72 9.88 -14.20
CA VAL A 48 2.38 10.00 -15.50
C VAL A 48 3.90 9.89 -15.38
N ALA A 49 4.50 10.49 -14.35
CA ALA A 49 5.94 10.38 -14.11
C ALA A 49 6.33 8.94 -13.73
N ALA A 50 5.56 8.29 -12.85
CA ALA A 50 5.77 6.90 -12.47
C ALA A 50 5.68 5.94 -13.67
N GLN A 51 4.67 6.11 -14.52
CA GLN A 51 4.51 5.35 -15.76
C GLN A 51 5.70 5.54 -16.71
N ARG A 52 6.11 6.80 -16.94
CA ARG A 52 7.25 7.13 -17.81
C ARG A 52 8.55 6.51 -17.29
N TRP A 53 8.76 6.54 -15.97
CA TRP A 53 9.90 5.88 -15.36
C TRP A 53 9.87 4.37 -15.57
N LEU A 54 8.71 3.73 -15.33
CA LEU A 54 8.54 2.28 -15.50
C LEU A 54 8.89 1.81 -16.92
N ILE A 55 8.53 2.62 -17.93
CA ILE A 55 8.86 2.32 -19.32
C ILE A 55 10.21 2.90 -19.76
N SER A 56 11.00 3.56 -18.90
CA SER A 56 12.21 4.26 -19.34
C SER A 56 13.40 3.34 -19.64
N ASP A 57 13.63 2.34 -18.80
CA ASP A 57 14.79 1.44 -18.86
C ASP A 57 14.36 0.03 -19.27
N PRO A 58 15.06 -0.64 -20.21
CA PRO A 58 14.80 -2.02 -20.58
C PRO A 58 14.75 -2.99 -19.39
N ILE A 59 15.50 -2.76 -18.31
CA ILE A 59 15.50 -3.59 -17.10
C ILE A 59 14.13 -3.56 -16.43
N PHE A 60 13.44 -2.42 -16.40
CA PHE A 60 12.11 -2.31 -15.77
C PHE A 60 10.98 -2.83 -16.67
N ARG A 61 11.23 -2.88 -17.99
CA ARG A 61 10.31 -3.47 -18.96
C ARG A 61 10.36 -5.00 -18.98
N GLN A 62 11.42 -5.59 -18.42
CA GLN A 62 11.60 -7.03 -18.41
C GLN A 62 10.48 -7.70 -17.62
N HIS A 63 9.83 -8.68 -18.25
CA HIS A 63 8.70 -9.40 -17.65
C HIS A 63 9.06 -10.19 -16.41
N ASP A 64 10.34 -10.48 -16.18
CA ASP A 64 10.94 -11.17 -15.03
C ASP A 64 11.61 -10.19 -14.04
N TRP A 65 11.47 -8.87 -14.24
CA TRP A 65 12.06 -7.89 -13.35
C TRP A 65 11.55 -8.08 -11.91
N LEU A 66 12.48 -8.24 -10.97
CA LEU A 66 12.19 -8.55 -9.55
C LEU A 66 11.26 -9.77 -9.37
N ASP A 67 11.53 -10.87 -10.09
CA ASP A 67 10.82 -12.15 -9.93
C ASP A 67 9.29 -12.00 -10.09
N ASP A 68 8.86 -11.42 -11.22
CA ASP A 68 7.44 -11.23 -11.53
C ASP A 68 6.69 -10.28 -10.59
N ALA A 69 7.40 -9.27 -10.04
CA ALA A 69 6.81 -8.26 -9.16
C ALA A 69 5.54 -7.62 -9.74
N GLU A 70 4.45 -7.68 -8.96
CA GLU A 70 3.23 -6.91 -9.20
C GLU A 70 3.49 -5.43 -8.90
N ILE A 71 2.96 -4.55 -9.75
CA ILE A 71 3.18 -3.10 -9.69
C ILE A 71 1.82 -2.42 -9.74
N TRP A 72 1.56 -1.61 -8.73
CA TRP A 72 0.39 -0.74 -8.65
C TRP A 72 0.83 0.72 -8.55
N ILE A 73 0.12 1.60 -9.25
CA ILE A 73 0.28 3.04 -9.11
C ILE A 73 -1.02 3.59 -8.54
N VAL A 74 -0.91 4.27 -7.40
CA VAL A 74 -2.04 4.82 -6.66
C VAL A 74 -1.78 6.27 -6.27
N PRO A 75 -2.80 7.16 -6.33
CA PRO A 75 -2.67 8.52 -5.85
C PRO A 75 -2.58 8.56 -4.32
N LEU A 76 -1.72 9.43 -3.80
CA LEU A 76 -1.68 9.75 -2.39
C LEU A 76 -2.75 10.79 -2.03
N CYS A 77 -3.37 10.62 -0.86
CA CYS A 77 -4.24 11.64 -0.27
C CYS A 77 -3.47 12.51 0.73
N THR A 78 -2.43 11.96 1.35
CA THR A 78 -1.55 12.65 2.29
C THR A 78 -0.09 12.26 2.08
N GLU A 79 0.83 13.10 2.53
CA GLU A 79 2.26 12.80 2.44
C GLU A 79 2.62 11.56 3.25
N ILE A 80 3.48 10.70 2.70
CA ILE A 80 4.03 9.55 3.41
C ILE A 80 4.99 10.08 4.48
N ARG A 81 4.60 9.94 5.75
CA ARG A 81 5.48 10.23 6.89
C ARG A 81 6.69 9.28 6.91
N PRO A 82 7.82 9.65 7.52
CA PRO A 82 9.00 8.79 7.66
C PRO A 82 8.78 7.67 8.71
N TRP A 83 7.61 7.05 8.68
CA TRP A 83 7.25 5.95 9.56
C TRP A 83 7.58 4.62 8.89
N ASN A 84 8.01 3.67 9.70
CA ASN A 84 8.49 2.37 9.23
C ASN A 84 7.36 1.36 9.02
N TYR A 85 6.10 1.71 9.25
CA TYR A 85 5.01 0.74 9.24
C TYR A 85 3.87 1.22 8.35
N LEU A 86 3.67 0.53 7.23
CA LEU A 86 2.52 0.76 6.35
C LEU A 86 1.64 -0.48 6.34
N GLN A 87 0.36 -0.29 6.62
CA GLN A 87 -0.66 -1.32 6.45
C GLN A 87 -1.39 -1.07 5.14
N LEU A 88 -1.46 -2.11 4.30
CA LEU A 88 -2.20 -2.10 3.04
C LEU A 88 -3.46 -2.95 3.24
N SER A 89 -4.63 -2.34 3.08
CA SER A 89 -5.92 -3.02 3.03
C SER A 89 -6.44 -2.98 1.61
N LEU A 90 -6.51 -4.15 0.98
CA LEU A 90 -6.96 -4.34 -0.39
C LEU A 90 -8.39 -4.89 -0.35
N PHE A 91 -9.32 -4.25 -1.03
CA PHE A 91 -10.73 -4.61 -1.04
C PHE A 91 -11.19 -4.99 -2.43
N ASN A 92 -12.00 -6.04 -2.51
CA ASN A 92 -12.63 -6.54 -3.73
C ASN A 92 -14.15 -6.57 -3.57
N SER A 93 -14.86 -6.21 -4.63
CA SER A 93 -16.32 -6.20 -4.77
C SER A 93 -17.05 -5.32 -3.77
N ILE A 94 -16.61 -4.07 -3.60
CA ILE A 94 -17.21 -3.14 -2.63
C ILE A 94 -18.62 -2.66 -3.04
N ASN A 95 -19.56 -2.63 -2.10
CA ASN A 95 -20.75 -1.79 -2.22
C ASN A 95 -20.36 -0.34 -1.88
N GLU A 96 -20.24 0.52 -2.89
CA GLU A 96 -19.68 1.86 -2.72
C GLU A 96 -20.39 2.72 -1.67
N ASP A 97 -21.73 2.66 -1.59
CA ASP A 97 -22.49 3.54 -0.69
C ASP A 97 -22.27 3.17 0.77
N ASN A 98 -22.36 1.89 1.12
CA ASN A 98 -22.11 1.45 2.49
C ASN A 98 -20.63 1.61 2.86
N PHE A 99 -19.73 1.33 1.91
CA PHE A 99 -18.30 1.47 2.14
C PHE A 99 -17.92 2.93 2.43
N LYS A 100 -18.33 3.86 1.57
CA LYS A 100 -17.98 5.28 1.71
C LYS A 100 -18.67 5.94 2.90
N ASN A 101 -19.94 5.63 3.16
CA ASN A 101 -20.73 6.36 4.16
C ASN A 101 -20.70 5.72 5.56
N GLN A 102 -20.36 4.44 5.68
CA GLN A 102 -20.36 3.74 6.97
C GLN A 102 -18.98 3.21 7.34
N TYR A 103 -18.28 2.56 6.42
CA TYR A 103 -17.00 1.92 6.72
C TYR A 103 -15.86 2.93 6.83
N LEU A 104 -15.64 3.79 5.82
CA LEU A 104 -14.52 4.74 5.82
C LEU A 104 -14.51 5.68 7.03
N PRO A 105 -15.63 6.31 7.46
CA PRO A 105 -15.61 7.21 8.61
C PRO A 105 -15.24 6.49 9.91
N LYS A 106 -15.78 5.28 10.13
CA LYS A 106 -15.42 4.46 11.30
C LYS A 106 -13.96 4.01 11.27
N PHE A 107 -13.46 3.67 10.07
CA PHE A 107 -12.06 3.32 9.88
C PHE A 107 -11.14 4.49 10.24
N GLU A 108 -11.45 5.69 9.75
CA GLU A 108 -10.68 6.91 10.01
C GLU A 108 -10.60 7.21 11.51
N GLU A 109 -11.76 7.23 12.18
CA GLU A 109 -11.87 7.49 13.62
C GLU A 109 -11.09 6.45 14.42
N SER A 110 -11.30 5.17 14.11
CA SER A 110 -10.66 4.05 14.79
C SER A 110 -9.14 4.07 14.63
N VAL A 111 -8.61 4.21 13.42
CA VAL A 111 -7.16 4.28 13.20
C VAL A 111 -6.54 5.48 13.91
N SER A 112 -7.18 6.66 13.80
CA SER A 112 -6.68 7.89 14.43
C SER A 112 -6.63 7.78 15.95
N LYS A 113 -7.61 7.11 16.57
CA LYS A 113 -7.67 6.87 18.03
C LYS A 113 -6.46 6.08 18.55
N PHE A 114 -5.88 5.20 17.72
CA PHE A 114 -4.70 4.40 18.07
C PHE A 114 -3.37 5.03 17.60
N GLY A 115 -3.42 6.29 17.15
CA GLY A 115 -2.25 7.06 16.72
C GLY A 115 -1.80 6.80 15.28
N GLY A 116 -2.55 6.00 14.52
CA GLY A 116 -2.30 5.79 13.10
C GLY A 116 -2.69 7.01 12.26
N VAL A 117 -2.14 7.09 11.06
CA VAL A 117 -2.56 8.05 10.02
C VAL A 117 -3.35 7.26 8.98
N PRO A 118 -4.69 7.38 8.98
CA PRO A 118 -5.50 6.75 7.94
C PRO A 118 -5.26 7.44 6.59
N PHE A 119 -5.60 6.74 5.52
CA PHE A 119 -5.70 7.32 4.18
C PHE A 119 -4.43 8.05 3.70
N ILE A 120 -3.25 7.44 3.87
CA ILE A 120 -2.07 7.81 3.08
C ILE A 120 -2.42 7.70 1.58
N SER A 121 -3.12 6.62 1.25
CA SER A 121 -3.90 6.47 0.02
C SER A 121 -5.26 5.88 0.41
N SER A 122 -6.32 6.33 -0.27
CA SER A 122 -7.67 5.77 -0.14
C SER A 122 -8.40 5.97 -1.46
N THR A 123 -8.40 4.94 -2.32
CA THR A 123 -8.75 5.13 -3.73
C THR A 123 -9.26 3.87 -4.42
N SER A 124 -10.22 4.04 -5.34
CA SER A 124 -10.59 3.06 -6.37
C SER A 124 -9.84 3.28 -7.69
N TYR A 125 -9.14 4.39 -7.84
CA TYR A 125 -8.27 4.65 -8.99
C TYR A 125 -6.92 3.96 -8.76
N ILE A 126 -6.81 2.72 -9.24
CA ILE A 126 -5.62 1.89 -9.13
C ILE A 126 -5.18 1.53 -10.54
N GLU A 127 -4.01 2.01 -10.96
CA GLU A 127 -3.42 1.57 -12.21
C GLU A 127 -2.58 0.32 -11.94
N VAL A 128 -2.73 -0.70 -12.79
CA VAL A 128 -2.01 -1.97 -12.66
C VAL A 128 -1.12 -2.19 -13.89
N PRO A 129 0.06 -1.54 -13.97
CA PRO A 129 1.01 -1.79 -15.05
C PRO A 129 1.49 -3.25 -15.14
N ARG A 130 1.53 -3.97 -14.01
CA ARG A 130 1.93 -5.37 -13.93
C ARG A 130 1.25 -6.07 -12.77
N GLY A 131 0.79 -7.30 -12.99
CA GLY A 131 0.05 -8.09 -12.00
C GLY A 131 -1.33 -8.49 -12.51
N LEU A 132 -1.92 -9.48 -11.86
CA LEU A 132 -3.24 -10.03 -12.23
C LEU A 132 -4.27 -9.84 -11.11
N LYS A 133 -3.85 -9.34 -9.95
CA LYS A 133 -4.73 -9.13 -8.81
C LYS A 133 -5.67 -7.96 -9.10
N GLU A 134 -6.96 -8.27 -9.25
CA GLU A 134 -8.03 -7.26 -9.25
C GLU A 134 -8.19 -6.70 -7.83
N ILE A 135 -8.11 -5.37 -7.73
CA ILE A 135 -8.27 -4.59 -6.50
C ILE A 135 -9.26 -3.49 -6.84
N ASP A 136 -10.41 -3.47 -6.17
CA ASP A 136 -11.44 -2.46 -6.40
C ASP A 136 -11.21 -1.20 -5.55
N TYR A 137 -10.57 -1.37 -4.39
CA TYR A 137 -10.21 -0.27 -3.52
C TYR A 137 -8.95 -0.58 -2.71
N LEU A 138 -8.08 0.42 -2.56
CA LEU A 138 -6.88 0.33 -1.74
C LEU A 138 -6.90 1.41 -0.66
N ILE A 139 -6.67 0.99 0.59
CA ILE A 139 -6.31 1.87 1.69
C ILE A 139 -4.86 1.60 2.09
N ILE A 140 -4.07 2.67 2.21
CA ILE A 140 -2.76 2.66 2.86
C ILE A 140 -2.87 3.45 4.16
N THR A 141 -2.48 2.81 5.26
CA THR A 141 -2.47 3.39 6.61
C THR A 141 -1.06 3.40 7.14
N GLY A 142 -0.63 4.52 7.72
CA GLY A 142 0.66 4.63 8.40
C GLY A 142 0.52 4.40 9.88
N TRP A 143 1.47 3.68 10.47
CA TRP A 143 1.57 3.46 11.91
C TRP A 143 2.88 4.02 12.45
N PRO A 144 2.88 4.65 13.64
CA PRO A 144 4.12 5.17 14.24
C PRO A 144 5.07 4.03 14.67
N ASP A 145 4.50 2.92 15.14
CA ASP A 145 5.20 1.73 15.61
C ASP A 145 4.33 0.48 15.45
N ASP A 146 4.93 -0.68 15.68
CA ASP A 146 4.29 -2.00 15.61
C ASP A 146 3.26 -2.20 16.73
N ASP A 147 3.49 -1.67 17.93
CA ASP A 147 2.60 -1.78 19.07
C ASP A 147 1.25 -1.06 18.84
N SER A 148 1.26 0.15 18.28
CA SER A 148 0.06 0.88 17.86
C SER A 148 -0.74 0.09 16.83
N SER A 149 -0.08 -0.45 15.80
CA SER A 149 -0.74 -1.28 14.79
C SER A 149 -1.33 -2.55 15.39
N PHE A 150 -0.57 -3.22 16.26
CA PHE A 150 -0.99 -4.46 16.91
C PHE A 150 -2.18 -4.23 17.84
N LYS A 151 -2.13 -3.20 18.68
CA LYS A 151 -3.23 -2.83 19.58
C LYS A 151 -4.51 -2.52 18.82
N TRP A 152 -4.42 -1.79 17.71
CA TRP A 152 -5.57 -1.54 16.86
C TRP A 152 -6.10 -2.84 16.26
N ASN A 153 -5.24 -3.68 15.66
CA ASN A 153 -5.68 -4.92 15.01
C ASN A 153 -6.37 -5.89 15.98
N GLN A 154 -6.00 -5.88 17.27
CA GLN A 154 -6.63 -6.67 18.34
C GLN A 154 -7.80 -5.97 19.03
N SER A 155 -8.14 -4.74 18.64
CA SER A 155 -9.19 -3.98 19.30
C SER A 155 -10.59 -4.42 18.85
N HIS A 156 -11.57 -4.05 19.67
CA HIS A 156 -12.98 -4.25 19.33
C HIS A 156 -13.37 -3.46 18.07
N GLU A 157 -12.84 -2.25 17.90
CA GLU A 157 -13.12 -1.42 16.72
C GLU A 157 -12.61 -2.06 15.42
N ALA A 158 -11.44 -2.70 15.44
CA ALA A 158 -10.95 -3.43 14.27
C ALA A 158 -11.77 -4.70 14.00
N GLU A 159 -12.26 -5.37 15.03
CA GLU A 159 -13.18 -6.51 14.89
C GLU A 159 -14.51 -6.10 14.28
N GLU A 160 -15.12 -5.01 14.74
CA GLU A 160 -16.33 -4.45 14.14
C GLU A 160 -16.13 -4.11 12.66
N LEU A 161 -14.99 -3.48 12.32
CA LEU A 161 -14.66 -3.13 10.94
C LEU A 161 -14.47 -4.39 10.07
N ARG A 162 -13.81 -5.44 10.56
CA ARG A 162 -13.69 -6.72 9.84
C ARG A 162 -15.05 -7.37 9.60
N ASN A 163 -15.91 -7.42 10.63
CA ASN A 163 -17.26 -7.96 10.51
C ASN A 163 -18.10 -7.15 9.49
N MET A 164 -17.92 -5.83 9.45
CA MET A 164 -18.54 -4.99 8.42
C MET A 164 -18.01 -5.37 7.03
N GLN A 165 -16.69 -5.53 6.85
CA GLN A 165 -16.12 -5.91 5.56
C GLN A 165 -16.67 -7.23 5.03
N GLU A 166 -16.74 -8.28 5.86
CA GLU A 166 -17.25 -9.59 5.45
C GLU A 166 -18.66 -9.52 4.85
N SER A 167 -19.46 -8.53 5.26
CA SER A 167 -20.83 -8.33 4.77
C SER A 167 -20.91 -7.74 3.35
N PHE A 168 -19.85 -7.13 2.83
CA PHE A 168 -19.89 -6.45 1.52
C PHE A 168 -18.60 -6.52 0.69
N SER A 169 -17.52 -7.16 1.15
CA SER A 169 -16.26 -7.24 0.41
C SER A 169 -15.40 -8.42 0.85
N LYS A 170 -14.65 -9.00 -0.08
CA LYS A 170 -13.47 -9.81 0.28
C LYS A 170 -12.27 -8.88 0.37
N SER A 171 -11.58 -8.89 1.50
CA SER A 171 -10.40 -8.07 1.70
C SER A 171 -9.14 -8.93 1.94
N SER A 172 -7.98 -8.31 1.74
CA SER A 172 -6.71 -8.82 2.26
C SER A 172 -5.99 -7.66 2.91
N THR A 173 -5.52 -7.87 4.14
CA THR A 173 -4.82 -6.84 4.89
C THR A 173 -3.44 -7.34 5.25
N ILE A 174 -2.43 -6.52 4.94
CA ILE A 174 -1.03 -6.80 5.23
C ILE A 174 -0.39 -5.63 5.95
N LEU A 175 0.54 -5.92 6.85
CA LEU A 175 1.41 -4.95 7.49
C LEU A 175 2.83 -5.11 6.93
N ALA A 176 3.34 -4.04 6.33
CA ALA A 176 4.67 -3.97 5.74
C ALA A 176 5.58 -3.12 6.63
N MET A 177 6.65 -3.73 7.15
CA MET A 177 7.69 -3.01 7.89
C MET A 177 8.74 -2.48 6.90
N ILE A 178 8.70 -1.18 6.65
CA ILE A 178 9.59 -0.48 5.73
C ILE A 178 10.97 -0.31 6.35
N ARG A 179 11.97 -0.78 5.62
CA ARG A 179 13.37 -0.44 5.79
C ARG A 179 13.74 0.66 4.79
N HIS A 180 14.29 1.76 5.30
CA HIS A 180 14.76 2.85 4.46
C HIS A 180 16.09 2.48 3.79
N ASN A 181 16.21 2.83 2.50
CA ASN A 181 17.42 2.61 1.71
C ASN A 181 18.47 3.67 2.04
N TYR A 182 19.29 3.44 3.07
CA TYR A 182 20.53 4.20 3.32
C TYR A 182 21.48 4.07 2.12
#